data_AF-U5EAS8-F1
#
_entry.id   AF-U5EAS8-F1
#
_cell.length_a   1.000
_cell.length_b   1.000
_cell.length_c   1.000
_cell.angle_alpha   90.00
_cell.angle_beta   90.00
_cell.angle_gamma   90.00
#
_symmetry.space_group_name_H-M   'P 1'
#
loop_
_entity.id
_entity.type
_entity.pdbx_description
1 polymer ?
#
loop_
_entity_poly.entity_id
_entity_poly.type
_entity_poly.pdbx_seq_one_letter_code
_entity_poly.pdbx_strand_id
1 'polypeptide(L)'
;MRGTRYAAPRRRRASTARRGALSVLAVLGACLLALASAQPVAGQPIANTGESGFAIPFAGAPTYEHVAPTQLTGPDQLNQPLGQEWADAIAGQVGLSRADALTEQQYVDLTTGGGVGGDRAAADVIVACVEILTNTVGNPLTSRADGQPLSTVLASYGLYVDPAGLLQSPANAAAPTRQVNTLIAPGGYVGNWLRDNGAAHTLVALYRSAYTVQAVYGFAAQQMSGTAQLVTNTKGGVSTRVGMSMAPPLWIVNFALIYVLNPTLAAGMPAYWTPIPPPVADAIAASPTGQVPYREYADYFG
;
A
#
# COMPACT_ATOMS: atom_id res chain seq x y z
N MET A 1 -42.32 -72.15 5.28
CA MET A 1 -41.81 -71.16 6.27
C MET A 1 -40.86 -70.22 5.52
N ARG A 2 -41.30 -69.07 4.98
CA ARG A 2 -41.34 -67.71 5.59
C ARG A 2 -40.07 -67.42 6.42
N GLY A 3 -39.13 -66.65 5.88
CA GLY A 3 -38.88 -65.23 6.19
C GLY A 3 -37.47 -65.14 6.82
N THR A 4 -36.62 -64.14 6.67
CA THR A 4 -36.77 -62.73 6.33
C THR A 4 -35.36 -62.19 6.00
N ARG A 5 -35.26 -61.27 5.05
CA ARG A 5 -34.05 -60.52 4.72
C ARG A 5 -33.62 -59.62 5.89
N TYR A 6 -32.32 -59.49 6.11
CA TYR A 6 -31.72 -58.28 6.66
C TYR A 6 -30.48 -57.91 5.85
N ALA A 7 -30.55 -56.76 5.20
CA ALA A 7 -29.43 -56.09 4.57
C ALA A 7 -28.64 -55.32 5.63
N ALA A 8 -27.31 -55.40 5.59
CA ALA A 8 -26.42 -54.56 6.37
C ALA A 8 -25.66 -53.58 5.45
N PRO A 9 -25.31 -52.37 5.91
CA PRO A 9 -24.93 -51.26 5.02
C PRO A 9 -23.43 -51.22 4.72
N ARG A 10 -23.13 -50.80 3.48
CA ARG A 10 -21.82 -50.32 3.01
C ARG A 10 -21.21 -49.28 3.97
N ARG A 11 -20.02 -49.56 4.51
CA ARG A 11 -19.12 -48.52 5.05
C ARG A 11 -18.07 -48.15 4.00
N ARG A 12 -18.24 -46.97 3.39
CA ARG A 12 -17.17 -46.21 2.75
C ARG A 12 -16.18 -45.80 3.84
N ARG A 13 -14.88 -46.09 3.69
CA ARG A 13 -13.84 -45.48 4.51
C ARG A 13 -13.23 -44.33 3.71
N ALA A 14 -13.32 -43.16 4.32
CA ALA A 14 -12.95 -41.87 3.77
C ALA A 14 -11.42 -41.71 3.62
N SER A 15 -11.09 -40.89 2.62
CA SER A 15 -9.90 -40.07 2.43
C SER A 15 -8.94 -39.92 3.61
N THR A 16 -7.68 -40.31 3.41
CA THR A 16 -6.54 -39.83 4.20
C THR A 16 -6.23 -38.40 3.77
N ALA A 17 -6.67 -37.45 4.60
CA ALA A 17 -6.38 -36.03 4.45
C ALA A 17 -4.98 -35.67 4.96
N ARG A 18 -4.30 -34.82 4.19
CA ARG A 18 -3.56 -33.63 4.64
C ARG A 18 -2.80 -33.76 5.98
N ARG A 19 -1.53 -34.16 5.92
CA ARG A 19 -0.56 -33.96 7.01
C ARG A 19 0.49 -32.86 6.75
N GLY A 20 0.42 -32.15 5.62
CA GLY A 20 1.35 -31.05 5.30
C GLY A 20 0.83 -29.63 5.49
N ALA A 21 -0.48 -29.43 5.71
CA ALA A 21 -1.09 -28.08 5.70
C ALA A 21 -1.25 -27.43 7.09
N LEU A 22 -1.11 -28.21 8.17
CA LEU A 22 -1.36 -27.71 9.54
C LEU A 22 -0.16 -26.99 10.16
N SER A 23 1.06 -27.25 9.68
CA SER A 23 2.27 -26.66 10.26
C SER A 23 2.54 -25.22 9.83
N VAL A 24 2.10 -24.81 8.63
CA VAL A 24 2.25 -23.42 8.14
C VAL A 24 1.23 -22.49 8.78
N LEU A 25 0.00 -22.97 9.02
CA LEU A 25 -1.07 -22.20 9.68
C LEU A 25 -0.76 -21.88 11.15
N ALA A 26 -0.06 -22.78 11.86
CA ALA A 26 0.28 -22.57 13.26
C ALA A 26 1.34 -21.47 13.48
N VAL A 27 2.30 -21.31 12.56
CA VAL A 27 3.31 -20.24 12.62
C VAL A 27 2.71 -18.88 12.19
N LEU A 28 1.77 -18.88 11.24
CA LEU A 28 1.04 -17.69 10.81
C LEU A 28 0.11 -17.13 11.89
N GLY A 29 -0.55 -17.99 12.67
CA GLY A 29 -1.41 -17.57 13.79
C GLY A 29 -0.61 -16.88 14.91
N ALA A 30 0.60 -17.36 15.21
CA ALA A 30 1.44 -16.80 16.27
C ALA A 30 2.03 -15.42 15.91
N CYS A 31 2.33 -15.16 14.63
CA CYS A 31 2.80 -13.84 14.19
C CYS A 31 1.67 -12.80 14.17
N LEU A 32 0.43 -13.21 13.85
CA LEU A 32 -0.72 -12.31 13.74
C LEU A 32 -1.41 -12.03 15.09
N LEU A 33 -1.36 -12.96 16.06
CA LEU A 33 -1.88 -12.72 17.42
C LEU A 33 -1.03 -11.71 18.22
N ALA A 34 0.24 -11.54 17.88
CA ALA A 34 1.06 -10.44 18.39
C ALA A 34 0.66 -9.06 17.81
N LEU A 35 0.03 -9.01 16.63
CA LEU A 35 -0.40 -7.76 15.99
C LEU A 35 -1.73 -7.22 16.55
N ALA A 36 -2.57 -8.09 17.13
CA ALA A 36 -3.82 -7.67 17.78
C ALA A 36 -3.63 -7.22 19.24
N SER A 37 -2.44 -7.43 19.82
CA SER A 37 -2.13 -7.12 21.23
C SER A 37 -1.00 -6.10 21.40
N ALA A 38 -0.49 -5.51 20.32
CA ALA A 38 0.49 -4.44 20.40
C ALA A 38 -0.18 -3.18 20.99
N GLN A 39 0.03 -2.96 22.30
CA GLN A 39 -0.10 -1.64 22.89
C GLN A 39 0.78 -0.64 22.11
N PRO A 40 0.41 0.67 22.06
CA PRO A 40 1.20 1.66 21.36
C PRO A 40 2.57 1.78 22.04
N VAL A 41 3.56 1.07 21.53
CA VAL A 41 4.95 1.32 21.88
C VAL A 41 5.32 2.59 21.14
N ALA A 42 5.28 3.71 21.86
CA ALA A 42 5.93 4.95 21.47
C ALA A 42 7.46 4.73 21.51
N GLY A 43 7.98 3.92 20.58
CA GLY A 43 9.40 3.76 20.37
C GLY A 43 9.93 4.96 19.59
N GLN A 44 10.98 5.61 20.08
CA GLN A 44 11.68 6.60 19.27
C GLN A 44 12.33 5.91 18.06
N PRO A 45 12.37 6.56 16.87
CA PRO A 45 13.10 6.03 15.73
C PRO A 45 14.55 5.74 16.11
N ILE A 46 15.05 4.55 15.80
CA ILE A 46 16.45 4.21 16.08
C ILE A 46 17.30 4.82 14.98
N ALA A 47 18.30 5.61 15.35
CA ALA A 47 19.29 6.19 14.46
C ALA A 47 20.22 5.12 13.88
N ASN A 48 19.70 4.31 12.96
CA ASN A 48 20.47 3.53 12.00
C ASN A 48 20.06 4.07 10.62
N THR A 49 20.65 5.20 10.24
CA THR A 49 20.42 5.79 8.92
C THR A 49 21.19 4.96 7.90
N GLY A 50 20.51 4.01 7.26
CA GLY A 50 21.02 3.33 6.07
C GLY A 50 21.21 4.30 4.90
N GLU A 51 21.56 3.79 3.72
CA GLU A 51 21.83 4.60 2.53
C GLU A 51 20.64 5.48 2.10
N SER A 52 19.41 5.12 2.48
CA SER A 52 18.21 5.91 2.19
C SER A 52 18.12 7.20 3.00
N GLY A 53 18.74 7.27 4.17
CA GLY A 53 18.62 8.39 5.12
C GLY A 53 17.36 8.35 6.00
N PHE A 54 16.52 7.33 5.90
CA PHE A 54 15.41 7.10 6.83
C PHE A 54 15.88 6.31 8.06
N ALA A 55 15.27 6.58 9.22
CA ALA A 55 15.48 5.78 10.44
C ALA A 55 14.48 4.61 10.50
N ILE A 56 14.78 3.56 11.26
CA ILE A 56 13.81 2.48 11.51
C ILE A 56 12.65 3.02 12.38
N PRO A 57 11.38 2.73 12.04
CA PRO A 57 10.90 1.78 11.03
C PRO A 57 10.70 2.36 9.62
N PHE A 58 10.90 3.66 9.41
CA PHE A 58 10.70 4.33 8.11
C PHE A 58 11.63 3.82 7.00
N ALA A 59 12.82 3.31 7.33
CA ALA A 59 13.70 2.65 6.34
C ALA A 59 13.19 1.27 5.89
N GLY A 60 12.24 0.67 6.63
CA GLY A 60 11.74 -0.67 6.35
C GLY A 60 12.75 -1.77 6.67
N ALA A 61 12.52 -2.97 6.13
CA ALA A 61 13.47 -4.06 6.23
C ALA A 61 14.75 -3.76 5.39
N PRO A 62 15.97 -3.87 5.97
CA PRO A 62 17.21 -3.51 5.29
C PRO A 62 17.41 -4.15 3.91
N THR A 63 16.99 -5.42 3.76
CA THR A 63 17.12 -6.16 2.49
C THR A 63 16.39 -5.50 1.31
N TYR A 64 15.38 -4.67 1.54
CA TYR A 64 14.59 -4.04 0.47
C TYR A 64 14.68 -2.50 0.48
N GLU A 65 15.52 -1.90 1.32
CA GLU A 65 15.67 -0.44 1.39
C GLU A 65 16.02 0.17 0.03
N HIS A 66 16.85 -0.52 -0.76
CA HIS A 66 17.28 -0.12 -2.10
C HIS A 66 16.20 -0.17 -3.18
N VAL A 67 15.06 -0.81 -2.90
CA VAL A 67 13.97 -1.02 -3.86
C VAL A 67 13.01 0.18 -3.91
N ALA A 68 12.98 0.96 -2.84
CA ALA A 68 12.16 2.17 -2.73
C ALA A 68 12.68 3.30 -3.66
N PRO A 69 11.84 4.30 -3.98
CA PRO A 69 12.24 5.43 -4.81
C PRO A 69 13.41 6.16 -4.17
N THR A 70 14.29 6.67 -5.03
CA THR A 70 15.43 7.49 -4.61
C THR A 70 15.07 8.97 -4.62
N GLN A 71 15.86 9.79 -3.93
CA GLN A 71 15.70 11.23 -4.03
C GLN A 71 15.99 11.67 -5.46
N LEU A 72 15.18 12.57 -6.01
CA LEU A 72 15.49 13.16 -7.30
C LEU A 72 16.84 13.88 -7.28
N THR A 73 17.47 13.90 -8.44
CA THR A 73 18.77 14.52 -8.72
C THR A 73 18.68 15.67 -9.72
N GLY A 74 17.55 15.76 -10.44
CA GLY A 74 17.26 16.81 -11.41
C GLY A 74 15.77 17.17 -11.45
N PRO A 75 15.42 18.38 -11.93
CA PRO A 75 14.03 18.85 -11.95
C PRO A 75 13.13 18.09 -12.94
N ASP A 76 13.70 17.51 -14.00
CA ASP A 76 13.00 16.68 -14.99
C ASP A 76 12.43 15.38 -14.40
N GLN A 77 12.98 14.93 -13.27
CA GLN A 77 12.53 13.75 -12.51
C GLN A 77 11.33 14.04 -11.60
N LEU A 78 11.01 15.31 -11.35
CA LEU A 78 9.93 15.69 -10.45
C LEU A 78 8.60 15.11 -10.96
N ASN A 79 7.94 14.33 -10.10
CA ASN A 79 6.66 13.68 -10.35
C ASN A 79 6.63 12.76 -11.59
N GLN A 80 7.77 12.27 -12.06
CA GLN A 80 7.79 11.29 -13.15
C GLN A 80 7.27 9.92 -12.68
N PRO A 81 6.50 9.20 -13.51
CA PRO A 81 6.13 7.82 -13.24
C PRO A 81 7.35 6.89 -13.39
N LEU A 82 7.31 5.74 -12.72
CA LEU A 82 8.34 4.69 -12.82
C LEU A 82 8.58 4.23 -14.27
N GLY A 83 7.49 4.05 -15.01
CA GLY A 83 7.52 3.32 -16.28
C GLY A 83 7.54 1.80 -16.10
N GLN A 84 7.15 1.09 -17.16
CA GLN A 84 6.86 -0.35 -17.06
C GLN A 84 8.10 -1.20 -16.80
N GLU A 85 9.21 -0.92 -17.48
CA GLU A 85 10.45 -1.69 -17.34
C GLU A 85 10.97 -1.63 -15.90
N TRP A 86 10.96 -0.44 -15.30
CA TRP A 86 11.40 -0.27 -13.91
C TRP A 86 10.41 -0.91 -12.93
N ALA A 87 9.11 -0.78 -13.15
CA ALA A 87 8.11 -1.47 -12.34
C ALA A 87 8.32 -2.99 -12.34
N ASP A 88 8.57 -3.61 -13.51
CA ASP A 88 8.82 -5.06 -13.57
C ASP A 88 10.14 -5.46 -12.87
N ALA A 89 11.18 -4.63 -12.98
CA ALA A 89 12.44 -4.86 -12.28
C ALA A 89 12.28 -4.79 -10.75
N ILE A 90 11.47 -3.84 -10.26
CA ILE A 90 11.11 -3.73 -8.84
C ILE A 90 10.29 -4.93 -8.41
N ALA A 91 9.28 -5.33 -9.21
CA ALA A 91 8.47 -6.51 -8.95
C ALA A 91 9.35 -7.76 -8.75
N GLY A 92 10.31 -7.99 -9.64
CA GLY A 92 11.26 -9.10 -9.51
C GLY A 92 12.06 -9.06 -8.19
N GLN A 93 12.52 -7.87 -7.79
CA GLN A 93 13.27 -7.68 -6.53
C GLN A 93 12.42 -7.90 -5.28
N VAL A 94 11.11 -7.63 -5.34
CA VAL A 94 10.18 -7.90 -4.23
C VAL A 94 9.57 -9.29 -4.28
N GLY A 95 9.93 -10.13 -5.25
CA GLY A 95 9.43 -11.50 -5.38
C GLY A 95 8.05 -11.61 -6.06
N LEU A 96 7.76 -10.70 -6.99
CA LEU A 96 6.57 -10.68 -7.83
C LEU A 96 6.96 -10.73 -9.32
N SER A 97 5.99 -11.10 -10.15
CA SER A 97 6.09 -11.09 -11.61
C SER A 97 4.74 -10.74 -12.22
N ARG A 98 4.69 -10.40 -13.51
CA ARG A 98 3.43 -10.12 -14.21
C ARG A 98 2.43 -11.29 -14.15
N ALA A 99 2.91 -12.53 -14.02
CA ALA A 99 2.06 -13.71 -13.91
C ALA A 99 1.32 -13.81 -12.56
N ASP A 100 1.74 -13.02 -11.56
CA ASP A 100 1.09 -12.97 -10.25
C ASP A 100 -0.06 -11.95 -10.20
N ALA A 101 -0.19 -11.11 -11.23
CA ALA A 101 -1.24 -10.10 -11.29
C ALA A 101 -2.61 -10.68 -11.67
N LEU A 102 -3.67 -9.93 -11.36
CA LEU A 102 -5.01 -10.24 -11.82
C LEU A 102 -5.07 -10.29 -13.35
N THR A 103 -5.92 -11.18 -13.86
CA THR A 103 -6.36 -11.08 -15.26
C THR A 103 -7.15 -9.81 -15.48
N GLU A 104 -7.25 -9.36 -16.73
CA GLU A 104 -8.01 -8.15 -17.09
C GLU A 104 -9.47 -8.21 -16.58
N GLN A 105 -10.13 -9.35 -16.74
CA GLN A 105 -11.51 -9.52 -16.24
C GLN A 105 -11.58 -9.45 -14.71
N GLN A 106 -10.66 -10.09 -13.99
CA GLN A 106 -10.63 -10.03 -12.52
C GLN A 106 -10.34 -8.61 -12.03
N TYR A 107 -9.44 -7.89 -12.71
CA TYR A 107 -9.19 -6.48 -12.43
C TYR A 107 -10.47 -5.65 -12.60
N VAL A 108 -11.14 -5.77 -13.76
CA VAL A 108 -12.40 -5.06 -14.03
C VAL A 108 -13.47 -5.39 -12.99
N ASP A 109 -13.67 -6.66 -12.69
CA ASP A 109 -14.65 -7.10 -11.70
C ASP A 109 -14.34 -6.49 -10.32
N LEU A 110 -13.09 -6.56 -9.85
CA LEU A 110 -12.71 -5.99 -8.55
C LEU A 110 -12.89 -4.46 -8.51
N THR A 111 -12.47 -3.74 -9.56
CA THR A 111 -12.53 -2.27 -9.60
C THR A 111 -13.92 -1.72 -9.92
N THR A 112 -14.85 -2.56 -10.36
CA THR A 112 -16.25 -2.16 -10.57
C THR A 112 -17.17 -2.59 -9.43
N GLY A 113 -16.69 -3.42 -8.50
CA GLY A 113 -17.49 -4.02 -7.44
C GLY A 113 -18.28 -5.25 -7.91
N GLY A 114 -17.86 -5.85 -9.02
CA GLY A 114 -18.39 -7.09 -9.58
C GLY A 114 -17.73 -8.34 -9.00
N GLY A 115 -17.92 -9.47 -9.70
CA GLY A 115 -17.49 -10.79 -9.22
C GLY A 115 -18.33 -11.32 -8.05
N VAL A 116 -17.97 -12.52 -7.58
CA VAL A 116 -18.58 -13.16 -6.41
C VAL A 116 -18.23 -12.36 -5.16
N GLY A 117 -19.26 -11.95 -4.42
CA GLY A 117 -19.10 -11.15 -3.20
C GLY A 117 -18.67 -9.70 -3.46
N GLY A 118 -18.84 -9.20 -4.70
CA GLY A 118 -18.48 -7.84 -5.08
C GLY A 118 -19.16 -6.75 -4.24
N ASP A 119 -18.42 -5.67 -3.99
CA ASP A 119 -18.85 -4.50 -3.23
C ASP A 119 -18.41 -3.23 -3.95
N ARG A 120 -19.39 -2.42 -4.37
CA ARG A 120 -19.14 -1.17 -5.10
C ARG A 120 -18.42 -0.13 -4.24
N ALA A 121 -18.75 -0.01 -2.96
CA ALA A 121 -18.12 0.96 -2.08
C ALA A 121 -16.65 0.59 -1.83
N ALA A 122 -16.36 -0.70 -1.66
CA ALA A 122 -14.99 -1.18 -1.56
C ALA A 122 -14.19 -0.93 -2.84
N ALA A 123 -14.82 -1.15 -4.00
CA ALA A 123 -14.21 -0.87 -5.31
C ALA A 123 -13.87 0.62 -5.48
N ASP A 124 -14.78 1.52 -5.11
CA ASP A 124 -14.55 2.98 -5.18
C ASP A 124 -13.35 3.39 -4.29
N VAL A 125 -13.20 2.80 -3.10
CA VAL A 125 -12.02 3.04 -2.24
C VAL A 125 -10.73 2.54 -2.91
N ILE A 126 -10.74 1.33 -3.49
CA ILE A 126 -9.57 0.75 -4.17
C ILE A 126 -9.15 1.63 -5.35
N VAL A 127 -10.09 2.06 -6.18
CA VAL A 127 -9.81 2.93 -7.34
C VAL A 127 -9.21 4.25 -6.88
N ALA A 128 -9.81 4.90 -5.87
CA ALA A 128 -9.28 6.15 -5.33
C ALA A 128 -7.85 5.97 -4.77
N CYS A 129 -7.53 4.83 -4.16
CA CYS A 129 -6.16 4.55 -3.70
C CYS A 129 -5.17 4.53 -4.85
N VAL A 130 -5.50 3.84 -5.95
CA VAL A 130 -4.63 3.76 -7.13
C VAL A 130 -4.43 5.14 -7.73
N GLU A 131 -5.49 5.92 -7.91
CA GLU A 131 -5.41 7.29 -8.44
C GLU A 131 -4.48 8.17 -7.59
N ILE A 132 -4.62 8.12 -6.26
CA ILE A 132 -3.78 8.88 -5.32
C ILE A 132 -2.32 8.45 -5.41
N LEU A 133 -2.05 7.14 -5.40
CA LEU A 133 -0.69 6.60 -5.37
C LEU A 133 0.04 6.67 -6.71
N THR A 134 -0.69 6.98 -7.78
CA THR A 134 -0.15 7.18 -9.13
C THR A 134 -0.19 8.64 -9.58
N ASN A 135 -0.35 9.60 -8.65
CA ASN A 135 -0.47 11.04 -8.94
C ASN A 135 0.81 11.70 -9.49
N THR A 136 1.19 11.29 -10.69
CA THR A 136 2.37 11.69 -11.45
C THR A 136 1.98 12.55 -12.65
N VAL A 137 2.96 13.05 -13.41
CA VAL A 137 2.68 13.81 -14.64
C VAL A 137 1.87 13.00 -15.67
N GLY A 138 1.91 11.66 -15.58
CA GLY A 138 1.11 10.76 -16.42
C GLY A 138 -0.33 10.56 -15.91
N ASN A 139 -0.63 10.89 -14.66
CA ASN A 139 -1.97 10.77 -14.07
C ASN A 139 -2.26 11.91 -13.06
N PRO A 140 -2.50 13.14 -13.54
CA PRO A 140 -2.85 14.25 -12.67
C PRO A 140 -4.18 14.04 -11.94
N LEU A 141 -4.24 14.40 -10.66
CA LEU A 141 -5.47 14.34 -9.89
C LEU A 141 -6.27 15.62 -10.11
N THR A 142 -7.58 15.44 -10.32
CA THR A 142 -8.53 16.55 -10.38
C THR A 142 -9.23 16.71 -9.04
N SER A 143 -9.09 17.89 -8.44
CA SER A 143 -9.80 18.32 -7.24
C SER A 143 -10.59 19.60 -7.50
N ARG A 144 -11.32 20.07 -6.49
CA ARG A 144 -11.96 21.38 -6.52
C ARG A 144 -11.45 22.21 -5.36
N ALA A 145 -11.04 23.43 -5.65
CA ALA A 145 -10.76 24.44 -4.64
C ALA A 145 -11.59 25.69 -4.97
N ASP A 146 -12.38 26.16 -4.01
CA ASP A 146 -13.38 27.24 -4.18
C ASP A 146 -14.27 27.09 -5.43
N GLY A 147 -14.70 25.86 -5.70
CA GLY A 147 -15.57 25.53 -6.84
C GLY A 147 -14.89 25.51 -8.22
N GLN A 148 -13.60 25.85 -8.32
CA GLN A 148 -12.85 25.77 -9.58
C GLN A 148 -12.12 24.43 -9.70
N PRO A 149 -12.10 23.80 -10.90
CA PRO A 149 -11.26 22.64 -11.15
C PRO A 149 -9.79 22.95 -10.90
N LEU A 150 -9.11 22.03 -10.22
CA LEU A 150 -7.70 22.11 -9.92
C LEU A 150 -7.05 20.78 -10.34
N SER A 151 -6.06 20.84 -11.24
CA SER A 151 -5.23 19.69 -11.59
C SER A 151 -3.95 19.77 -10.78
N THR A 152 -3.60 18.70 -10.06
CA THR A 152 -2.40 18.65 -9.20
C THR A 152 -1.59 17.41 -9.45
N VAL A 153 -0.27 17.55 -9.28
CA VAL A 153 0.70 16.47 -9.37
C VAL A 153 1.72 16.64 -8.25
N LEU A 154 1.61 15.83 -7.19
CA LEU A 154 2.40 16.01 -5.97
C LEU A 154 3.02 14.71 -5.43
N ALA A 155 2.98 13.61 -6.20
CA ALA A 155 3.40 12.31 -5.70
C ALA A 155 4.86 12.24 -5.25
N SER A 156 5.80 12.96 -5.89
CA SER A 156 7.21 12.99 -5.44
C SER A 156 7.39 13.61 -4.05
N TYR A 157 6.49 14.50 -3.64
CA TYR A 157 6.50 15.05 -2.28
C TYR A 157 5.89 14.08 -1.24
N GLY A 158 5.27 12.98 -1.69
CA GLY A 158 4.45 12.11 -0.84
C GLY A 158 3.15 12.78 -0.39
N LEU A 159 2.63 13.70 -1.18
CA LEU A 159 1.41 14.47 -0.90
C LEU A 159 0.41 14.34 -2.06
N TYR A 160 -0.85 14.68 -1.79
CA TYR A 160 -1.89 14.86 -2.81
C TYR A 160 -2.92 15.89 -2.32
N VAL A 161 -3.73 16.41 -3.26
CA VAL A 161 -4.88 17.26 -2.94
C VAL A 161 -6.15 16.43 -3.02
N ASP A 162 -6.93 16.41 -1.95
CA ASP A 162 -8.20 15.70 -1.92
C ASP A 162 -9.31 16.42 -2.70
N PRO A 163 -10.48 15.79 -2.92
CA PRO A 163 -11.57 16.41 -3.66
C PRO A 163 -12.09 17.74 -3.07
N ALA A 164 -11.84 18.00 -1.78
CA ALA A 164 -12.23 19.24 -1.10
C ALA A 164 -11.15 20.34 -1.20
N GLY A 165 -10.02 20.07 -1.85
CA GLY A 165 -8.94 21.04 -2.03
C GLY A 165 -7.93 21.07 -0.88
N LEU A 166 -7.94 20.07 0.01
CA LEU A 166 -6.99 19.96 1.12
C LEU A 166 -5.77 19.14 0.72
N LEU A 167 -4.59 19.71 0.95
CA LEU A 167 -3.30 19.06 0.80
C LEU A 167 -3.02 18.15 1.99
N GLN A 168 -2.65 16.90 1.74
CA GLN A 168 -2.32 15.92 2.79
C GLN A 168 -1.41 14.79 2.28
N SER A 169 -0.83 14.02 3.20
CA SER A 169 -0.15 12.77 2.85
C SER A 169 -1.17 11.67 2.51
N PRO A 170 -0.90 10.76 1.54
CA PRO A 170 -1.69 9.55 1.34
C PRO A 170 -1.78 8.67 2.60
N ALA A 171 -0.89 8.81 3.58
CA ALA A 171 -1.00 8.04 4.82
C ALA A 171 -1.94 8.69 5.87
N ASN A 172 -2.52 9.87 5.59
CA ASN A 172 -3.47 10.56 6.47
C ASN A 172 -4.70 9.68 6.81
N ALA A 173 -5.21 9.79 8.03
CA ALA A 173 -6.37 9.03 8.49
C ALA A 173 -7.63 9.19 7.63
N ALA A 174 -7.83 10.36 7.03
CA ALA A 174 -8.96 10.66 6.17
C ALA A 174 -8.79 10.09 4.74
N ALA A 175 -7.57 9.76 4.32
CA ALA A 175 -7.28 9.35 2.95
C ALA A 175 -7.83 7.93 2.64
N PRO A 176 -8.36 7.68 1.42
CA PRO A 176 -8.77 6.35 0.99
C PRO A 176 -7.67 5.29 1.17
N THR A 177 -6.42 5.68 0.90
CA THR A 177 -5.20 4.89 1.10
C THR A 177 -4.93 4.47 2.55
N ARG A 178 -5.59 5.11 3.52
CA ARG A 178 -5.64 4.63 4.91
C ARG A 178 -6.87 3.77 5.19
N GLN A 179 -8.02 4.13 4.63
CA GLN A 179 -9.28 3.41 4.81
C GLN A 179 -9.22 1.98 4.24
N VAL A 180 -8.48 1.80 3.14
CA VAL A 180 -8.26 0.51 2.46
C VAL A 180 -7.63 -0.54 3.38
N ASN A 181 -6.93 -0.14 4.45
CA ASN A 181 -6.33 -1.06 5.42
C ASN A 181 -7.35 -2.06 6.00
N THR A 182 -8.62 -1.65 6.14
CA THR A 182 -9.70 -2.54 6.59
C THR A 182 -10.09 -3.58 5.53
N LEU A 183 -10.00 -3.21 4.24
CA LEU A 183 -10.34 -4.08 3.11
C LEU A 183 -9.25 -5.14 2.85
N ILE A 184 -7.97 -4.77 3.06
CA ILE A 184 -6.81 -5.65 2.84
C ILE A 184 -6.36 -6.41 4.10
N ALA A 185 -6.98 -6.14 5.25
CA ALA A 185 -6.70 -6.87 6.48
C ALA A 185 -6.90 -8.38 6.29
N PRO A 186 -6.19 -9.24 7.04
CA PRO A 186 -6.43 -10.68 7.01
C PRO A 186 -7.91 -11.02 7.25
N GLY A 187 -8.53 -11.69 6.27
CA GLY A 187 -9.98 -12.02 6.31
C GLY A 187 -10.90 -10.88 5.86
N GLY A 188 -10.36 -9.73 5.46
CA GLY A 188 -11.07 -8.62 4.87
C GLY A 188 -11.54 -8.88 3.44
N TYR A 189 -12.24 -7.88 2.88
CA TYR A 189 -12.89 -7.92 1.57
C TYR A 189 -11.96 -8.44 0.47
N VAL A 190 -10.80 -7.82 0.28
CA VAL A 190 -9.91 -8.12 -0.86
C VAL A 190 -9.43 -9.57 -0.81
N GLY A 191 -9.02 -10.05 0.38
CA GLY A 191 -8.56 -11.42 0.54
C GLY A 191 -9.66 -12.46 0.28
N ASN A 192 -10.91 -12.18 0.67
CA ASN A 192 -12.04 -13.08 0.42
C ASN A 192 -12.44 -13.06 -1.06
N TRP A 193 -12.57 -11.86 -1.63
CA TRP A 193 -12.89 -11.67 -3.04
C TRP A 193 -11.89 -12.38 -3.95
N LEU A 194 -10.58 -12.27 -3.68
CA LEU A 194 -9.55 -12.96 -4.46
C LEU A 194 -9.70 -14.48 -4.44
N ARG A 195 -10.09 -15.07 -3.31
CA ARG A 195 -10.29 -16.52 -3.20
C ARG A 195 -11.54 -16.97 -3.96
N ASP A 196 -12.61 -16.21 -3.84
CA ASP A 196 -13.92 -16.56 -4.42
C ASP A 196 -13.97 -16.35 -5.94
N ASN A 197 -13.08 -15.50 -6.48
CA ASN A 197 -12.99 -15.16 -7.91
C ASN A 197 -11.77 -15.78 -8.63
N GLY A 198 -11.22 -16.87 -8.09
CA GLY A 198 -10.16 -17.65 -8.76
C GLY A 198 -8.77 -16.98 -8.78
N ALA A 199 -8.57 -15.91 -8.00
CA ALA A 199 -7.31 -15.17 -7.87
C ALA A 199 -6.50 -15.57 -6.63
N ALA A 200 -6.67 -16.81 -6.15
CA ALA A 200 -5.91 -17.31 -4.99
C ALA A 200 -4.39 -17.34 -5.24
N HIS A 201 -3.96 -17.51 -6.49
CA HIS A 201 -2.54 -17.48 -6.85
C HIS A 201 -1.92 -16.08 -6.61
N THR A 202 -2.61 -15.01 -7.04
CA THR A 202 -2.27 -13.60 -6.78
C THR A 202 -2.11 -13.35 -5.29
N LEU A 203 -3.07 -13.80 -4.47
CA LEU A 203 -3.02 -13.64 -3.02
C LEU A 203 -1.82 -14.37 -2.40
N VAL A 204 -1.52 -15.59 -2.85
CA VAL A 204 -0.37 -16.37 -2.38
C VAL A 204 0.95 -15.70 -2.78
N ALA A 205 1.05 -15.19 -4.01
CA ALA A 205 2.21 -14.48 -4.50
C ALA A 205 2.46 -13.20 -3.67
N LEU A 206 1.43 -12.40 -3.45
CA LEU A 206 1.50 -11.19 -2.61
C LEU A 206 2.05 -11.53 -1.22
N TYR A 207 1.52 -12.55 -0.54
CA TYR A 207 2.00 -12.91 0.80
C TYR A 207 3.39 -13.56 0.83
N ARG A 208 3.89 -14.08 -0.29
CA ARG A 208 5.26 -14.60 -0.43
C ARG A 208 6.28 -13.51 -0.80
N SER A 209 5.79 -12.38 -1.30
CA SER A 209 6.61 -11.22 -1.67
C SER A 209 7.11 -10.42 -0.45
N ALA A 210 7.88 -9.36 -0.71
CA ALA A 210 8.30 -8.39 0.29
C ALA A 210 7.14 -7.72 1.03
N TYR A 211 5.92 -7.73 0.47
CA TYR A 211 4.71 -7.17 1.08
C TYR A 211 4.54 -7.58 2.55
N THR A 212 4.64 -8.88 2.87
CA THR A 212 4.41 -9.37 4.23
C THR A 212 5.41 -8.79 5.23
N VAL A 213 6.67 -8.69 4.83
CA VAL A 213 7.73 -8.14 5.71
C VAL A 213 7.56 -6.63 5.84
N GLN A 214 7.37 -5.92 4.73
CA GLN A 214 7.27 -4.47 4.73
C GLN A 214 5.97 -3.96 5.38
N ALA A 215 4.87 -4.71 5.32
CA ALA A 215 3.62 -4.34 5.99
C ALA A 215 3.79 -4.15 7.50
N VAL A 216 4.67 -4.94 8.15
CA VAL A 216 4.97 -4.79 9.59
C VAL A 216 5.65 -3.45 9.86
N TYR A 217 6.66 -3.11 9.07
CA TYR A 217 7.35 -1.82 9.18
C TYR A 217 6.43 -0.66 8.84
N GLY A 218 5.61 -0.81 7.80
CA GLY A 218 4.67 0.23 7.37
C GLY A 218 3.63 0.54 8.43
N PHE A 219 3.08 -0.49 9.07
CA PHE A 219 2.16 -0.34 10.18
C PHE A 219 2.80 0.39 11.37
N ALA A 220 4.00 -0.02 11.79
CA ALA A 220 4.74 0.64 12.87
C ALA A 220 5.04 2.11 12.51
N ALA A 221 5.50 2.35 11.28
CA ALA A 221 5.81 3.68 10.79
C ALA A 221 4.56 4.59 10.78
N GLN A 222 3.38 4.07 10.41
CA GLN A 222 2.15 4.86 10.36
C GLN A 222 1.67 5.25 11.76
N GLN A 223 1.93 4.42 12.76
CA GLN A 223 1.66 4.77 14.15
C GLN A 223 2.63 5.84 14.67
N MET A 224 3.91 5.75 14.30
CA MET A 224 4.96 6.66 14.76
C MET A 224 4.92 8.04 14.08
N SER A 225 4.47 8.12 12.84
CA SER A 225 4.44 9.37 12.05
C SER A 225 3.37 10.38 12.53
N GLY A 226 2.47 9.96 13.44
CA GLY A 226 1.45 10.82 14.03
C GLY A 226 0.42 11.33 13.01
N THR A 227 -0.32 12.38 13.33
CA THR A 227 -1.42 12.85 12.47
C THR A 227 -0.96 13.44 11.14
N ALA A 228 0.16 14.17 11.15
CA ALA A 228 0.70 14.83 9.97
C ALA A 228 1.18 13.84 8.88
N GLN A 229 1.53 12.62 9.28
CA GLN A 229 2.01 11.56 8.39
C GLN A 229 3.17 12.06 7.50
N LEU A 230 4.10 12.77 8.14
CA LEU A 230 5.37 13.22 7.58
C LEU A 230 6.51 12.44 8.22
N VAL A 231 7.56 12.19 7.44
CA VAL A 231 8.75 11.49 7.90
C VAL A 231 10.00 12.30 7.63
N THR A 232 10.96 12.21 8.54
CA THR A 232 12.26 12.86 8.39
C THR A 232 13.21 11.97 7.62
N ASN A 233 13.87 12.55 6.61
CA ASN A 233 15.01 11.98 5.92
C ASN A 233 16.28 12.78 6.27
N THR A 234 17.38 12.09 6.53
CA THR A 234 18.67 12.70 6.97
C THR A 234 19.83 12.41 6.01
N LYS A 235 19.53 11.98 4.78
CA LYS A 235 20.54 11.63 3.77
C LYS A 235 21.47 12.81 3.51
N GLY A 236 22.77 12.54 3.44
CA GLY A 236 23.79 13.58 3.22
C GLY A 236 23.95 14.55 4.40
N GLY A 237 23.47 14.21 5.59
CA GLY A 237 23.57 15.06 6.78
C GLY A 237 22.56 16.22 6.82
N VAL A 238 21.61 16.25 5.88
CA VAL A 238 20.57 17.29 5.79
C VAL A 238 19.25 16.69 6.25
N SER A 239 18.61 17.32 7.24
CA SER A 239 17.28 16.92 7.71
C SER A 239 16.19 17.55 6.86
N THR A 240 15.41 16.73 6.16
CA THR A 240 14.28 17.13 5.33
C THR A 240 13.03 16.33 5.69
N ARG A 241 11.85 16.83 5.32
CA ARG A 241 10.58 16.10 5.50
C ARG A 241 9.99 15.71 4.16
N VAL A 242 9.44 14.52 4.09
CA VAL A 242 8.69 14.00 2.96
C VAL A 242 7.41 13.35 3.47
N GLY A 243 6.38 13.26 2.64
CA GLY A 243 5.17 12.55 2.98
C GLY A 243 5.46 11.06 3.20
N MET A 244 4.81 10.48 4.20
CA MET A 244 5.13 9.13 4.67
C MET A 244 4.96 8.04 3.60
N SER A 245 4.12 8.27 2.58
CA SER A 245 3.95 7.34 1.46
C SER A 245 5.23 7.10 0.65
N MET A 246 6.23 7.98 0.73
CA MET A 246 7.53 7.82 0.08
C MET A 246 8.54 7.06 0.95
N ALA A 247 8.22 6.80 2.22
CA ALA A 247 9.05 5.95 3.05
C ALA A 247 9.08 4.52 2.48
N PRO A 248 10.26 3.87 2.39
CA PRO A 248 10.41 2.54 1.81
C PRO A 248 9.33 1.51 2.13
N PRO A 249 8.94 1.25 3.39
CA PRO A 249 7.97 0.20 3.69
C PRO A 249 6.58 0.50 3.12
N LEU A 250 6.12 1.75 3.19
CA LEU A 250 4.81 2.14 2.65
C LEU A 250 4.81 2.12 1.14
N TRP A 251 5.87 2.66 0.53
CA TRP A 251 5.98 2.68 -0.91
C TRP A 251 6.00 1.26 -1.49
N ILE A 252 6.79 0.35 -0.92
CA ILE A 252 6.89 -1.05 -1.37
C ILE A 252 5.57 -1.80 -1.16
N VAL A 253 4.89 -1.60 -0.03
CA VAL A 253 3.57 -2.19 0.22
C VAL A 253 2.55 -1.74 -0.82
N ASN A 254 2.48 -0.43 -1.07
CA ASN A 254 1.58 0.15 -2.07
C ASN A 254 1.93 -0.35 -3.48
N PHE A 255 3.21 -0.41 -3.82
CA PHE A 255 3.69 -0.95 -5.08
C PHE A 255 3.26 -2.39 -5.27
N ALA A 256 3.51 -3.26 -4.29
CA ALA A 256 3.15 -4.68 -4.38
C ALA A 256 1.63 -4.87 -4.55
N LEU A 257 0.82 -4.11 -3.81
CA LEU A 257 -0.64 -4.15 -3.92
C LEU A 257 -1.13 -3.71 -5.31
N ILE A 258 -0.61 -2.60 -5.84
CA ILE A 258 -1.00 -2.09 -7.15
C ILE A 258 -0.47 -3.01 -8.27
N TYR A 259 0.73 -3.56 -8.13
CA TYR A 259 1.33 -4.41 -9.15
C TYR A 259 0.55 -5.72 -9.33
N VAL A 260 0.15 -6.37 -8.23
CA VAL A 260 -0.71 -7.57 -8.32
C VAL A 260 -2.14 -7.25 -8.76
N LEU A 261 -2.59 -6.01 -8.61
CA LEU A 261 -3.85 -5.54 -9.16
C LEU A 261 -3.75 -5.38 -10.69
N ASN A 262 -2.74 -4.65 -11.17
CA ASN A 262 -2.43 -4.46 -12.58
C ASN A 262 -1.01 -3.84 -12.72
N PRO A 263 -0.04 -4.52 -13.37
CA PRO A 263 1.34 -4.03 -13.51
C PRO A 263 1.45 -2.67 -14.20
N THR A 264 0.55 -2.35 -15.12
CA THR A 264 0.51 -1.06 -15.83
C THR A 264 0.17 0.08 -14.89
N LEU A 265 -0.66 -0.15 -13.86
CA LEU A 265 -0.98 0.88 -12.86
C LEU A 265 0.22 1.13 -11.95
N ALA A 266 0.93 0.07 -11.56
CA ALA A 266 2.12 0.20 -10.71
C ALA A 266 3.23 0.98 -11.42
N ALA A 267 3.34 0.87 -12.75
CA ALA A 267 4.23 1.69 -13.57
C ALA A 267 3.93 3.21 -13.48
N GLY A 268 2.72 3.60 -13.05
CA GLY A 268 2.32 4.99 -12.83
C GLY A 268 2.69 5.55 -11.46
N MET A 269 3.26 4.76 -10.55
CA MET A 269 3.73 5.25 -9.24
C MET A 269 4.93 6.20 -9.40
N PRO A 270 5.15 7.12 -8.45
CA PRO A 270 6.27 8.06 -8.51
C PRO A 270 7.61 7.33 -8.47
N ALA A 271 8.49 7.68 -9.40
CA ALA A 271 9.80 7.06 -9.54
C ALA A 271 10.84 7.62 -8.56
N TYR A 272 10.65 8.88 -8.15
CA TYR A 272 11.55 9.61 -7.26
C TYR A 272 10.77 10.38 -6.21
N TRP A 273 11.41 10.60 -5.05
CA TRP A 273 10.89 11.50 -4.02
C TRP A 273 11.69 12.81 -3.97
N THR A 274 11.09 13.84 -3.37
CA THR A 274 11.74 15.12 -3.10
C THR A 274 11.25 15.69 -1.75
N PRO A 275 12.08 16.48 -1.04
CA PRO A 275 11.65 17.18 0.16
C PRO A 275 10.40 18.05 -0.07
N ILE A 276 9.47 18.01 0.87
CA ILE A 276 8.37 18.99 0.95
C ILE A 276 8.99 20.36 1.27
N PRO A 277 8.58 21.44 0.58
CA PRO A 277 9.02 22.79 0.91
C PRO A 277 8.79 23.08 2.41
N PRO A 278 9.79 23.60 3.15
CA PRO A 278 9.70 23.72 4.61
C PRO A 278 8.45 24.42 5.15
N PRO A 279 7.99 25.55 4.57
CA PRO A 279 6.77 26.23 5.03
C PRO A 279 5.52 25.35 4.95
N VAL A 280 5.42 24.52 3.91
CA VAL A 280 4.31 23.58 3.72
C VAL A 280 4.39 22.45 4.74
N ALA A 281 5.58 21.88 4.93
CA ALA A 281 5.78 20.78 5.88
C ALA A 281 5.50 21.22 7.33
N ASP A 282 5.86 22.46 7.70
CA ASP A 282 5.53 23.05 9.00
C ASP A 282 4.03 23.26 9.17
N ALA A 283 3.35 23.76 8.14
CA ALA A 283 1.90 23.96 8.19
C ALA A 283 1.13 22.63 8.35
N ILE A 284 1.52 21.60 7.60
CA ILE A 284 0.94 20.25 7.74
C ILE A 284 1.22 19.69 9.13
N ALA A 285 2.44 19.85 9.66
CA ALA A 285 2.80 19.37 10.99
C ALA A 285 2.05 20.08 12.12
N ALA A 286 1.78 21.38 11.97
CA ALA A 286 1.02 22.17 12.94
C ALA A 286 -0.50 21.94 12.85
N SER A 287 -0.99 21.41 11.73
CA SER A 287 -2.42 21.14 11.53
C SER A 287 -2.92 20.00 12.43
N PRO A 288 -4.02 20.20 13.19
CA PRO A 288 -4.61 19.14 14.01
C PRO A 288 -5.06 17.91 13.23
N THR A 289 -5.33 18.06 11.93
CA THR A 289 -5.75 16.96 11.04
C THR A 289 -4.65 16.51 10.10
N GLY A 290 -3.48 17.16 10.10
CA GLY A 290 -2.43 16.88 9.11
C GLY A 290 -2.82 17.30 7.69
N GLN A 291 -3.76 18.24 7.56
CA GLN A 291 -4.28 18.75 6.29
C GLN A 291 -4.22 20.28 6.29
N VAL A 292 -3.94 20.87 5.13
CA VAL A 292 -3.95 22.33 4.95
C VAL A 292 -4.61 22.70 3.61
N PRO A 293 -5.21 23.90 3.47
CA PRO A 293 -5.78 24.33 2.20
C PRO A 293 -4.68 24.45 1.13
N TYR A 294 -4.76 23.69 0.03
CA TYR A 294 -3.68 23.66 -0.97
C TYR A 294 -3.39 25.04 -1.57
N ARG A 295 -4.43 25.85 -1.81
CA ARG A 295 -4.29 27.18 -2.44
C ARG A 295 -3.39 28.14 -1.69
N GLU A 296 -3.33 28.03 -0.37
CA GLU A 296 -2.45 28.87 0.45
C GLU A 296 -0.97 28.53 0.27
N TYR A 297 -0.68 27.35 -0.27
CA TYR A 297 0.66 26.78 -0.38
C TYR A 297 1.07 26.41 -1.82
N ALA A 298 0.20 26.64 -2.81
CA ALA A 298 0.42 26.21 -4.19
C ALA A 298 1.73 26.75 -4.77
N ASP A 299 2.06 28.02 -4.47
CA ASP A 299 3.25 28.71 -4.98
C ASP A 299 4.59 28.13 -4.47
N TYR A 300 4.56 27.22 -3.49
CA TYR A 300 5.77 26.54 -3.01
C TYR A 300 6.15 25.32 -3.84
N PHE A 301 5.25 24.83 -4.69
CA PHE A 301 5.48 23.68 -5.56
C PHE A 301 5.96 24.15 -6.94
N GLY A 302 6.86 23.36 -7.54
CA GLY A 302 7.47 23.64 -8.85
C GLY A 302 6.63 23.20 -10.04
#